data_AF-A0A4U7C7Y7-F1
#
_entry.id   AF-A0A4U7C7Y7-F1
#
_cell.length_a   1.000
_cell.length_b   1.000
_cell.length_c   1.000
_cell.angle_alpha   90.00
_cell.angle_beta   90.00
_cell.angle_gamma   90.00
#
_symmetry.space_group_name_H-M   'P 1'
#
loop_
_entity.id
_entity.type
_entity.pdbx_description
1 polymer ?
#
loop_
_entity_poly.entity_id
_entity_poly.type
_entity_poly.pdbx_seq_one_letter_code
_entity_poly.pdbx_strand_id
1 'polypeptide(L)' 'MSSTESAFGGMFRQLIELGVIEINTEPLDARIERRLKRFWENTSCPRCGHQSIMTW' A
#
# COMPACT_ATOMS: atom_id res chain seq x y z
N MET A 1 -2.99 12.58 -18.33
CA MET A 1 -2.49 11.73 -17.23
C MET A 1 -3.70 11.38 -16.38
N SER A 2 -4.20 10.15 -16.50
CA SER A 2 -5.37 9.70 -15.72
C SER A 2 -4.89 9.40 -14.31
N SER A 3 -5.34 10.16 -13.31
CA SER A 3 -5.13 9.83 -11.91
C SER A 3 -5.80 8.48 -11.64
N THR A 4 -4.99 7.43 -11.51
CA THR A 4 -5.44 6.06 -11.21
C THR A 4 -5.93 5.91 -9.76
N GLU A 5 -5.82 6.95 -8.94
CA GLU A 5 -6.42 6.97 -7.61
C GLU A 5 -7.95 7.09 -7.74
N SER A 6 -8.65 6.12 -7.15
CA SER A 6 -10.10 6.24 -6.97
C SER A 6 -10.38 7.50 -6.14
N ALA A 7 -11.53 8.15 -6.38
CA ALA A 7 -11.95 9.32 -5.61
C ALA A 7 -11.90 9.07 -4.09
N PHE A 8 -12.17 7.81 -3.68
CA PHE A 8 -12.02 7.36 -2.31
C PHE A 8 -10.57 7.36 -1.82
N GLY A 9 -9.63 6.81 -2.61
CA GLY A 9 -8.21 6.77 -2.25
C GLY A 9 -7.60 8.18 -2.11
N GLY A 10 -7.92 9.08 -3.03
CA GLY A 10 -7.47 10.47 -2.97
C GLY A 10 -8.01 11.21 -1.74
N MET A 11 -9.31 11.08 -1.46
CA MET A 11 -9.94 11.69 -0.28
C MET A 11 -9.39 11.12 1.03
N PHE A 12 -9.20 9.81 1.10
CA PHE A 12 -8.67 9.14 2.29
C PHE A 12 -7.25 9.61 2.60
N ARG A 13 -6.40 9.77 1.58
CA ARG A 13 -5.06 10.33 1.72
C ARG A 13 -5.07 11.75 2.28
N GLN A 14 -5.93 12.61 1.75
CA GLN A 14 -6.07 13.99 2.24
C GLN A 14 -6.46 14.07 3.72
N LEU A 15 -7.34 13.17 4.17
CA LEU A 15 -7.76 13.13 5.57
C LEU A 15 -6.64 12.67 6.52
N ILE A 16 -5.73 11.81 6.05
CA ILE A 16 -4.52 11.42 6.80
C ILE A 16 -3.53 12.59 6.85
N GLU A 17 -3.28 13.25 5.72
CA GLU A 17 -2.35 14.39 5.63
C GLU A 17 -2.81 15.58 6.49
N LEU A 18 -4.12 15.81 6.59
CA LEU A 18 -4.71 16.83 7.46
C LEU A 18 -4.72 16.43 8.95
N GLY A 19 -4.29 15.21 9.29
CA GLY A 19 -4.30 14.69 10.66
C GLY A 19 -5.71 14.41 11.22
N VAL A 20 -6.73 14.39 10.35
CA VAL A 20 -8.11 14.06 10.73
C VAL A 20 -8.24 12.57 11.03
N ILE A 21 -7.48 11.74 10.30
CA ILE A 21 -7.39 10.29 10.51
C ILE A 21 -5.95 9.94 10.86
N GLU A 22 -5.76 9.36 12.04
CA GLU A 22 -4.49 8.76 12.43
C GLU A 22 -4.55 7.24 12.20
N ILE A 23 -3.66 6.73 11.35
CA ILE A 23 -3.53 5.29 11.14
C ILE A 23 -2.62 4.74 12.24
N ASN A 24 -3.23 4.40 13.38
CA ASN A 24 -2.58 3.69 14.47
C ASN A 24 -2.69 2.18 14.25
N THR A 25 -2.00 1.67 13.23
CA THR A 25 -1.86 0.22 13.07
C THR A 25 -0.95 -0.31 14.15
N GLU A 26 -1.41 -1.31 14.89
CA GLU A 26 -0.55 -2.08 15.77
C GLU A 26 0.67 -2.58 14.98
N PRO A 27 1.91 -2.39 15.48
CA PRO A 27 3.08 -2.85 14.77
C PRO A 27 2.97 -4.36 14.56
N LEU A 28 3.03 -4.78 13.30
CA LEU A 28 3.15 -6.19 12.98
C LEU A 28 4.38 -6.73 13.71
N ASP A 29 4.26 -7.94 14.28
CA ASP A 29 5.41 -8.64 14.81
C ASP A 29 6.54 -8.63 13.75
N ALA A 30 7.75 -8.25 14.15
CA ALA A 30 8.86 -8.03 13.23
C ALA A 30 9.22 -9.28 12.39
N ARG A 31 8.86 -10.48 12.84
CA ARG A 31 8.98 -11.73 12.06
C ARG A 31 7.88 -11.82 11.01
N ILE A 32 6.64 -11.47 11.35
CA ILE A 32 5.51 -11.42 10.42
C ILE A 32 5.78 -10.37 9.35
N GLU A 33 6.19 -9.16 9.72
CA GLU A 33 6.53 -8.09 8.78
C GLU A 33 7.63 -8.53 7.80
N ARG A 34 8.74 -9.10 8.29
CA ARG A 34 9.81 -9.63 7.44
C ARG A 34 9.35 -10.74 6.50
N ARG A 35 8.43 -11.59 6.95
CA ARG A 35 7.87 -12.66 6.11
C ARG A 35 6.97 -12.09 5.01
N LEU A 36 6.13 -11.11 5.34
CA LEU A 36 5.27 -10.42 4.39
C LEU A 36 6.09 -9.64 3.35
N LYS A 37 7.15 -8.92 3.76
CA LYS A 37 8.06 -8.24 2.84
C LYS A 37 8.70 -9.20 1.84
N ARG A 38 9.29 -10.30 2.33
CA ARG A 38 9.85 -11.34 1.45
C ARG A 38 8.80 -11.96 0.54
N PHE A 39 7.60 -12.23 1.04
CA PHE A 39 6.53 -12.76 0.22
C PHE A 39 6.18 -11.76 -0.89
N TRP A 40 6.03 -10.48 -0.55
CA TRP A 40 5.70 -9.41 -1.48
C TRP A 40 6.77 -9.23 -2.57
N GLU A 41 8.05 -9.20 -2.21
CA GLU A 41 9.17 -9.08 -3.16
C GLU A 41 9.24 -10.24 -4.16
N ASN A 42 8.76 -11.43 -3.79
CA ASN A 42 8.84 -12.63 -4.62
C ASN A 42 7.50 -12.98 -5.30
N THR A 43 6.43 -12.25 -5.00
CA THR A 43 5.11 -12.53 -5.55
C THR A 43 4.84 -11.65 -6.75
N SER A 44 4.59 -12.27 -7.90
CA SER A 44 4.08 -11.56 -9.08
C SER A 44 2.62 -11.14 -8.85
N CYS A 45 2.24 -9.99 -9.39
CA CYS A 45 0.86 -9.52 -9.35
C CYS A 45 -0.05 -10.56 -10.02
N PRO A 46 -1.08 -11.09 -9.34
CA PRO A 46 -1.96 -12.11 -9.91
C PRO A 46 -2.80 -11.60 -11.09
N ARG A 47 -2.85 -10.27 -11.29
CA ARG A 47 -3.62 -9.64 -12.35
C ARG A 47 -2.79 -9.26 -13.59
N CYS A 48 -1.51 -8.96 -13.43
CA CYS A 48 -0.66 -8.50 -14.55
C CYS A 48 0.73 -9.14 -14.61
N GLY A 49 1.07 -10.05 -13.69
CA GLY A 49 2.32 -10.82 -13.70
C GLY A 49 3.58 -10.05 -13.30
N HIS A 50 3.53 -8.73 -13.16
CA HIS A 50 4.69 -7.93 -12.74
C HIS A 50 5.10 -8.19 -11.30
N GLN A 51 6.41 -8.26 -11.05
CA GLN A 51 7.00 -8.51 -9.72
C GLN A 51 7.26 -7.22 -8.91
N SER A 52 7.07 -6.04 -9.50
CA SER A 52 7.26 -4.76 -8.83
C SER A 52 6.04 -3.86 -9.01
N ILE A 53 5.73 -3.07 -7.98
CA ILE A 53 4.76 -1.99 -8.09
C ILE A 53 5.42 -0.89 -8.92
N MET A 54 4.94 -0.69 -10.15
CA MET A 54 5.29 0.47 -10.95
C MET A 54 4.48 1.67 -10.45
N THR A 55 5.12 2.58 -9.72
CA THR A 55 4.57 3.90 -9.43
C THR A 55 4.96 4.83 -10.58
N TRP A 56 3.98 5.27 -11.37
CA TRP A 56 4.14 6.30 -12.39
C TRP A 56 4.00 7.69 -11.78
#